data_AF-A0A4U0PY67-F1
#
_entry.id   AF-A0A4U0PY67-F1
#
_cell.length_a   1.000
_cell.length_b   1.000
_cell.length_c   1.000
_cell.angle_alpha   90.00
_cell.angle_beta   90.00
_cell.angle_gamma   90.00
#
_symmetry.space_group_name_H-M   'P 1'
#
loop_
_entity.id
_entity.type
_entity.pdbx_description
1 polymer ?
#
loop_
_entity_poly.entity_id
_entity_poly.type
_entity_poly.pdbx_seq_one_letter_code
_entity_poly.pdbx_strand_id
1 'polypeptide(L)'
;MNRTGKIIHYNQNDGKGIVNADGQTYPFDVSLWRGSESPRLNGPVRLEMGGDGVLAVHPAAGEAQQLAEMGGQLGKALGQHGNHIGQQLLAVHGIPTLVAYALFLLGGTALTFVTFKSLGLAVPLHSLDRLMNMFGSSNTLTLLLFWVGVVAMIAPLFIRHRLTSLLLGLPLTATLVGFYDTYRIVSAAQAGLARRTAMLGDMMAAFSGRGGAVRELPTIAFSDVVGLGAGFYCMLIAGLFLAWIGFRQYRQQ
;
A
#
# COMPACT_ATOMS: atom_id res chain seq x y z
N MET A 1 -35.15 1.19 -0.54
CA MET A 1 -34.03 0.70 0.32
C MET A 1 -32.74 0.75 -0.49
N ASN A 2 -31.61 1.14 0.10
CA ASN A 2 -30.36 1.26 -0.66
C ASN A 2 -29.43 0.08 -0.41
N ARG A 3 -28.83 -0.49 -1.46
CA ARG A 3 -27.83 -1.56 -1.39
C ARG A 3 -26.56 -1.18 -2.15
N THR A 4 -25.42 -1.73 -1.77
CA THR A 4 -24.13 -1.48 -2.45
C THR A 4 -23.70 -2.75 -3.16
N GLY A 5 -23.17 -2.62 -4.37
CA GLY A 5 -22.78 -3.76 -5.19
C GLY A 5 -21.70 -3.42 -6.22
N LYS A 6 -21.46 -4.36 -7.13
CA LYS A 6 -20.52 -4.20 -8.26
C LYS A 6 -21.16 -4.66 -9.55
N ILE A 7 -20.86 -3.97 -10.64
CA ILE A 7 -21.28 -4.38 -11.99
C ILE A 7 -20.46 -5.60 -12.40
N ILE A 8 -21.11 -6.76 -12.56
CA ILE A 8 -20.43 -8.01 -12.97
C ILE A 8 -20.56 -8.29 -14.47
N HIS A 9 -21.52 -7.66 -15.13
CA HIS A 9 -21.69 -7.72 -16.58
C HIS A 9 -22.34 -6.43 -17.08
N TYR A 10 -21.91 -5.93 -18.25
CA TYR A 10 -22.55 -4.82 -18.93
C TYR A 10 -22.28 -4.93 -20.43
N ASN A 11 -23.35 -4.98 -21.23
CA ASN A 11 -23.27 -4.93 -22.67
C ASN A 11 -23.66 -3.52 -23.14
N GLN A 12 -22.69 -2.80 -23.72
CA GLN A 12 -22.89 -1.43 -24.21
C GLN A 12 -23.88 -1.37 -25.38
N ASN A 13 -23.93 -2.40 -26.22
CA ASN A 13 -24.79 -2.40 -27.41
C ASN A 13 -26.27 -2.53 -27.04
N ASP A 14 -26.56 -3.35 -26.03
CA ASP A 14 -27.93 -3.63 -25.60
C ASP A 14 -28.39 -2.74 -24.44
N GLY A 15 -27.47 -1.96 -23.84
CA GLY A 15 -27.74 -1.12 -22.68
C GLY A 15 -28.07 -1.89 -21.41
N LYS A 16 -27.86 -3.21 -21.36
CA LYS A 16 -28.24 -4.08 -20.24
C LYS A 16 -27.03 -4.53 -19.44
N GLY A 17 -27.19 -4.62 -18.12
CA GLY A 17 -26.16 -5.09 -17.23
C GLY A 17 -26.68 -5.88 -16.04
N ILE A 18 -25.75 -6.43 -15.27
CA ILE A 18 -26.02 -7.19 -14.05
C ILE A 18 -25.13 -6.62 -12.94
N VAL A 19 -25.74 -6.31 -11.81
CA VAL A 19 -25.06 -5.91 -10.57
C VAL A 19 -25.17 -7.05 -9.57
N ASN A 20 -24.07 -7.39 -8.92
CA ASN A 20 -24.09 -8.24 -7.74
C ASN A 20 -24.06 -7.35 -6.49
N ALA A 21 -25.09 -7.48 -5.63
CA ALA A 21 -25.17 -6.81 -4.33
C ALA A 21 -25.60 -7.85 -3.28
N ASP A 22 -24.85 -7.94 -2.18
CA ASP A 22 -25.11 -8.88 -1.07
C ASP A 22 -25.24 -10.35 -1.53
N GLY A 23 -24.46 -10.76 -2.54
CA GLY A 23 -24.49 -12.12 -3.09
C GLY A 23 -25.69 -12.41 -4.00
N GLN A 24 -26.61 -11.46 -4.18
CA GLN A 24 -27.72 -11.56 -5.12
C GLN A 24 -27.43 -10.75 -6.38
N THR A 25 -27.87 -11.28 -7.52
CA THR A 25 -27.71 -10.63 -8.83
C THR A 25 -28.98 -9.89 -9.22
N TYR A 26 -28.83 -8.61 -9.56
CA TYR A 26 -29.90 -7.75 -10.01
C TYR A 26 -29.64 -7.31 -11.45
N PRO A 27 -30.53 -7.62 -12.40
CA PRO A 27 -30.45 -7.03 -13.73
C PRO A 27 -30.78 -5.54 -13.66
N PHE A 28 -30.11 -4.74 -14.48
CA PHE A 28 -30.45 -3.33 -14.65
C PHE A 28 -30.32 -2.92 -16.12
N ASP A 29 -31.07 -1.88 -16.48
CA ASP A 29 -31.00 -1.22 -17.78
C ASP A 29 -30.27 0.12 -17.64
N VAL A 30 -29.54 0.54 -18.66
CA VAL A 30 -28.78 1.81 -18.69
C VAL A 30 -29.70 3.02 -18.50
N SER A 31 -30.98 2.92 -18.83
CA SER A 31 -31.98 3.96 -18.52
C SER A 31 -32.15 4.21 -17.01
N LEU A 32 -31.79 3.25 -16.15
CA LEU A 32 -31.78 3.38 -14.69
C LEU A 32 -30.45 3.94 -14.16
N TRP A 33 -29.44 4.11 -15.01
CA TRP A 33 -28.15 4.67 -14.64
C TRP A 33 -28.25 6.16 -14.35
N ARG A 34 -27.55 6.62 -13.31
CA ARG A 34 -27.55 8.02 -12.87
C ARG A 34 -26.16 8.64 -12.82
N GLY A 35 -25.16 7.99 -13.41
CA GLY A 35 -23.79 8.51 -13.53
C GLY A 35 -23.59 9.36 -14.78
N SER A 36 -22.64 10.31 -14.71
CA SER A 36 -22.21 11.13 -15.85
C SER A 36 -21.31 10.39 -16.85
N GLU A 37 -20.77 9.23 -16.46
CA GLU A 37 -19.97 8.34 -17.31
C GLU A 37 -20.69 7.01 -17.52
N SER A 38 -20.36 6.29 -18.60
CA SER A 38 -20.93 4.97 -18.87
C SER A 38 -20.61 3.95 -17.76
N PRO A 39 -21.51 2.98 -17.48
CA PRO A 39 -21.26 1.92 -16.51
C PRO A 39 -19.98 1.15 -16.85
N ARG A 40 -19.10 0.96 -15.85
CA ARG A 40 -17.84 0.22 -16.00
C ARG A 40 -17.94 -1.16 -15.36
N LEU A 41 -17.42 -2.18 -16.05
CA LEU A 41 -17.29 -3.52 -15.49
C LEU A 41 -16.47 -3.47 -14.20
N ASN A 42 -16.90 -4.22 -13.18
CA ASN A 42 -16.38 -4.21 -11.80
C ASN A 42 -16.46 -2.86 -11.07
N GLY A 43 -17.16 -1.87 -11.63
CA GLY A 43 -17.40 -0.59 -10.99
C GLY A 43 -18.29 -0.73 -9.75
N PRO A 44 -17.95 -0.09 -8.61
CA PRO A 44 -18.82 -0.09 -7.45
C PRO A 44 -20.05 0.79 -7.72
N VAL A 45 -21.21 0.31 -7.29
CA VAL A 45 -22.49 0.98 -7.52
C VAL A 45 -23.36 0.94 -6.28
N ARG A 46 -24.23 1.93 -6.15
CA ARG A 46 -25.31 1.95 -5.16
C ARG A 46 -26.64 1.76 -5.89
N LEU A 47 -27.36 0.73 -5.51
CA LEU A 47 -28.69 0.40 -6.01
C LEU A 47 -29.74 1.04 -5.10
N GLU A 48 -30.68 1.75 -5.69
CA GLU A 48 -31.93 2.13 -5.04
C GLU A 48 -32.99 1.08 -5.38
N MET A 49 -33.45 0.35 -4.37
CA MET A 49 -34.42 -0.74 -4.51
C MET A 49 -35.84 -0.25 -4.21
N GLY A 50 -36.77 -0.53 -5.12
CA GLY A 50 -38.22 -0.39 -4.96
C GLY A 50 -38.91 -1.71 -4.66
N GLY A 51 -40.25 -1.69 -4.63
CA GLY A 51 -41.07 -2.88 -4.34
C GLY A 51 -40.91 -4.02 -5.35
N ASP A 52 -40.67 -3.69 -6.63
CA ASP A 52 -40.59 -4.66 -7.73
C ASP A 52 -39.18 -4.79 -8.36
N GLY A 53 -38.14 -4.18 -7.78
CA GLY A 53 -36.76 -4.32 -8.29
C GLY A 53 -35.87 -3.08 -8.15
N VAL A 54 -34.87 -2.97 -9.02
CA VAL A 54 -33.92 -1.84 -9.06
C VAL A 54 -34.62 -0.62 -9.69
N LEU A 55 -34.70 0.48 -8.94
CA LEU A 55 -35.24 1.76 -9.41
C LEU A 55 -34.18 2.67 -10.01
N ALA A 56 -32.98 2.67 -9.42
CA ALA A 56 -31.87 3.49 -9.91
C ALA A 56 -30.53 2.84 -9.58
N VAL A 57 -29.56 3.05 -10.46
CA VAL A 57 -28.17 2.63 -10.29
C VAL A 57 -27.30 3.88 -10.29
N HIS A 58 -26.74 4.20 -9.12
CA HIS A 58 -25.79 5.28 -8.97
C HIS A 58 -24.38 4.70 -9.02
N PRO A 59 -23.43 5.30 -9.77
CA PRO A 59 -22.03 5.01 -9.52
C PRO A 59 -21.72 5.33 -8.07
N ALA A 60 -21.23 4.35 -7.32
CA ALA A 60 -20.60 4.65 -6.06
C ALA A 60 -19.24 5.25 -6.41
N ALA A 61 -18.87 6.36 -5.75
CA ALA A 61 -17.51 6.87 -5.86
C ALA A 61 -16.58 5.69 -5.56
N GLY A 62 -15.77 5.29 -6.54
CA GLY A 62 -14.76 4.27 -6.28
C GLY A 62 -13.89 4.77 -5.13
N GLU A 63 -13.39 3.86 -4.29
CA GLU A 63 -12.52 4.23 -3.15
C GLU A 63 -11.42 5.22 -3.60
N ALA A 64 -10.86 5.04 -4.80
CA ALA A 64 -9.89 5.96 -5.40
C ALA A 64 -10.39 7.41 -5.60
N GLN A 65 -11.66 7.61 -5.96
CA GLN A 65 -12.24 8.94 -6.18
C GLN A 65 -12.63 9.61 -4.86
N GLN A 66 -13.12 8.82 -3.89
CA GLN A 66 -13.35 9.29 -2.53
C GLN A 66 -12.03 9.66 -1.82
N LEU A 67 -10.96 8.88 -2.05
CA LEU A 67 -9.60 9.20 -1.61
C LEU A 67 -9.04 10.44 -2.32
N ALA A 68 -9.32 10.64 -3.61
CA ALA A 68 -8.90 11.84 -4.35
C ALA A 68 -9.65 13.09 -3.86
N GLU A 69 -10.94 13.00 -3.57
CA GLU A 69 -11.74 14.09 -2.99
C GLU A 69 -11.31 14.40 -1.55
N MET A 70 -11.08 13.39 -0.71
CA MET A 70 -10.50 13.58 0.62
C MET A 70 -9.10 14.18 0.51
N GLY A 71 -8.27 13.73 -0.41
CA GLY A 71 -6.93 14.29 -0.67
C GLY A 71 -6.98 15.74 -1.13
N GLY A 72 -7.94 16.10 -1.99
CA GLY A 72 -8.17 17.48 -2.42
C GLY A 72 -8.69 18.38 -1.31
N GLN A 73 -9.57 17.88 -0.44
CA GLN A 73 -10.03 18.59 0.75
C GLN A 73 -8.92 18.75 1.79
N LEU A 74 -8.11 17.71 2.03
CA LEU A 74 -6.94 17.76 2.90
C LEU A 74 -5.91 18.76 2.36
N GLY A 75 -5.67 18.76 1.04
CA GLY A 75 -4.77 19.69 0.37
C GLY A 75 -5.23 21.14 0.47
N LYS A 76 -6.54 21.40 0.36
CA LYS A 76 -7.11 22.76 0.57
C LYS A 76 -7.04 23.19 2.03
N ALA A 77 -7.34 22.28 2.97
CA ALA A 77 -7.23 22.56 4.41
C ALA A 77 -5.77 22.83 4.81
N LEU A 78 -4.82 22.04 4.30
CA LEU A 78 -3.38 22.26 4.45
C LEU A 78 -2.93 23.55 3.75
N GLY A 79 -3.49 23.93 2.59
CA GLY A 79 -3.14 25.19 1.93
C GLY A 79 -3.59 26.42 2.73
N GLN A 80 -4.78 26.36 3.34
CA GLN A 80 -5.35 27.47 4.11
C GLN A 80 -4.76 27.59 5.53
N HIS A 81 -4.43 26.46 6.18
CA HIS A 81 -3.94 26.44 7.56
C HIS A 81 -2.45 26.06 7.68
N GLY A 82 -1.81 25.68 6.57
CA GLY A 82 -0.45 25.14 6.56
C GLY A 82 0.62 26.15 6.91
N ASN A 83 0.42 27.44 6.65
CA ASN A 83 1.37 28.46 7.12
C ASN A 83 1.39 28.54 8.65
N HIS A 84 0.24 28.43 9.31
CA HIS A 84 0.19 28.49 10.78
C HIS A 84 0.70 27.19 11.42
N ILE A 85 0.24 26.04 10.90
CA ILE A 85 0.69 24.71 11.37
C ILE A 85 2.19 24.53 11.09
N GLY A 86 2.67 24.98 9.94
CA GLY A 86 4.07 24.94 9.54
C GLY A 86 4.95 25.78 10.46
N GLN A 87 4.53 26.99 10.80
CA GLN A 87 5.25 27.84 11.76
C GLN A 87 5.28 27.24 13.18
N GLN A 88 4.17 26.65 13.64
CA GLN A 88 4.13 25.97 14.94
C GLN A 88 5.04 24.72 14.96
N LEU A 89 5.01 23.91 13.90
CA LEU A 89 5.89 22.75 13.73
C LEU A 89 7.36 23.17 13.71
N LEU A 90 7.68 24.23 12.96
CA LEU A 90 9.03 24.80 12.88
C LEU A 90 9.52 25.27 14.26
N ALA A 91 8.65 25.91 15.04
CA ALA A 91 8.96 26.39 16.38
C ALA A 91 9.22 25.24 17.37
N VAL A 92 8.49 24.13 17.26
CA VAL A 92 8.61 22.99 18.19
C VAL A 92 9.75 22.05 17.81
N HIS A 93 9.88 21.71 16.53
CA HIS A 93 10.78 20.63 16.07
C HIS A 93 12.06 21.16 15.42
N GLY A 94 12.08 22.42 15.00
CA GLY A 94 13.15 23.01 14.21
C GLY A 94 13.18 22.50 12.77
N ILE A 95 13.88 23.28 11.93
CA ILE A 95 14.13 22.95 10.52
C ILE A 95 14.70 21.52 10.31
N PRO A 96 15.74 21.06 11.04
CA PRO A 96 16.37 19.78 10.70
C PRO A 96 15.43 18.58 10.85
N THR A 97 14.57 18.60 11.87
CA THR A 97 13.59 17.54 12.09
C THR A 97 12.53 17.51 10.97
N LEU A 98 12.07 18.68 10.52
CA LEU A 98 11.13 18.78 9.41
C LEU A 98 11.73 18.29 8.09
N VAL A 99 13.01 18.61 7.83
CA VAL A 99 13.72 18.11 6.65
C VAL A 99 13.82 16.59 6.70
N ALA A 100 14.14 15.99 7.85
CA ALA A 100 14.18 14.54 7.99
C ALA A 100 12.80 13.90 7.74
N TYR A 101 11.71 14.48 8.24
CA TYR A 101 10.36 14.01 7.94
C TYR A 101 10.01 14.12 6.46
N ALA A 102 10.35 15.24 5.82
CA ALA A 102 10.15 15.42 4.38
C ALA A 102 10.91 14.36 3.57
N LEU A 103 12.17 14.10 3.94
CA LEU A 103 12.99 13.05 3.33
C LEU A 103 12.39 11.66 3.55
N PHE A 104 11.91 11.35 4.75
CA PHE A 104 11.21 10.09 5.03
C PHE A 104 9.96 9.92 4.15
N LEU A 105 9.12 10.97 4.06
CA LEU A 105 7.89 10.94 3.29
C LEU A 105 8.16 10.82 1.78
N LEU A 106 9.10 11.61 1.25
CA LEU A 106 9.54 11.51 -0.14
C LEU A 106 10.18 10.14 -0.43
N GLY A 107 10.99 9.62 0.49
CA GLY A 107 11.61 8.30 0.39
C GLY A 107 10.61 7.16 0.32
N GLY A 108 9.50 7.24 1.08
CA GLY A 108 8.47 6.21 1.09
C GLY A 108 7.42 6.32 -0.01
N THR A 109 7.20 7.53 -0.55
CA THR A 109 6.14 7.78 -1.54
C THR A 109 6.67 7.93 -2.96
N ALA A 110 7.68 8.78 -3.18
CA ALA A 110 8.14 9.17 -4.49
C ALA A 110 9.34 8.36 -4.98
N LEU A 111 10.21 7.93 -4.06
CA LEU A 111 11.42 7.18 -4.40
C LEU A 111 11.18 5.67 -4.36
N THR A 112 11.93 4.95 -5.21
CA THR A 112 11.95 3.49 -5.18
C THR A 112 12.51 3.00 -3.86
N PHE A 113 11.73 2.20 -3.14
CA PHE A 113 12.17 1.57 -1.90
C PHE A 113 12.96 0.30 -2.21
N VAL A 114 12.39 -0.57 -3.05
CA VAL A 114 12.98 -1.85 -3.45
C VAL A 114 12.85 -2.04 -4.96
N THR A 115 13.87 -2.63 -5.58
CA THR A 115 13.88 -3.03 -6.99
C THR A 115 14.02 -4.54 -7.10
N PHE A 116 13.07 -5.20 -7.75
CA PHE A 116 13.13 -6.62 -8.07
C PHE A 116 13.81 -6.80 -9.43
N LYS A 117 15.11 -7.14 -9.41
CA LYS A 117 15.94 -7.26 -10.61
C LYS A 117 15.41 -8.31 -11.59
N SER A 118 14.88 -9.41 -11.07
CA SER A 118 14.29 -10.49 -11.86
C SER A 118 13.03 -10.09 -12.63
N LEU A 119 12.31 -9.06 -12.17
CA LEU A 119 11.06 -8.59 -12.77
C LEU A 119 11.20 -7.21 -13.42
N GLY A 120 12.35 -6.55 -13.29
CA GLY A 120 12.54 -5.16 -13.70
C GLY A 120 11.60 -4.18 -12.98
N LEU A 121 11.09 -4.56 -11.80
CA LEU A 121 10.04 -3.82 -11.10
C LEU A 121 10.63 -2.98 -9.97
N ALA A 122 10.40 -1.68 -10.01
CA ALA A 122 10.75 -0.74 -8.94
C ALA A 122 9.48 -0.41 -8.13
N VAL A 123 9.52 -0.65 -6.82
CA VAL A 123 8.36 -0.50 -5.94
C VAL A 123 8.66 0.51 -4.81
N PRO A 124 7.87 1.58 -4.67
CA PRO A 124 7.93 2.47 -3.51
C PRO A 124 7.25 1.81 -2.30
N LEU A 125 7.61 2.23 -1.07
CA LEU A 125 7.15 1.55 0.15
C LEU A 125 5.63 1.56 0.28
N HIS A 126 4.97 2.68 -0.04
CA HIS A 126 3.52 2.80 0.07
C HIS A 126 2.73 1.87 -0.88
N SER A 127 3.38 1.32 -1.90
CA SER A 127 2.79 0.36 -2.85
C SER A 127 3.23 -1.08 -2.61
N LEU A 128 4.01 -1.32 -1.55
CA LEU A 128 4.53 -2.65 -1.22
C LEU A 128 3.40 -3.62 -0.88
N ASP A 129 2.31 -3.13 -0.29
CA ASP A 129 1.09 -3.90 0.01
C ASP A 129 0.48 -4.54 -1.25
N ARG A 130 0.41 -3.82 -2.36
CA ARG A 130 -0.12 -4.32 -3.63
C ARG A 130 0.73 -5.46 -4.17
N LEU A 131 2.05 -5.32 -4.03
CA LEU A 131 2.98 -6.39 -4.39
C LEU A 131 2.80 -7.60 -3.47
N MET A 132 2.68 -7.39 -2.16
CA MET A 132 2.50 -8.48 -1.19
C MET A 132 1.22 -9.26 -1.47
N ASN A 133 0.12 -8.56 -1.76
CA ASN A 133 -1.17 -9.16 -2.09
C ASN A 133 -1.08 -10.02 -3.36
N MET A 134 -0.25 -9.65 -4.34
CA MET A 134 0.02 -10.46 -5.53
C MET A 134 0.71 -11.79 -5.20
N PHE A 135 1.54 -11.81 -4.15
CA PHE A 135 2.19 -13.02 -3.64
C PHE A 135 1.37 -13.75 -2.57
N GLY A 136 0.10 -13.37 -2.36
CA GLY A 136 -0.80 -14.01 -1.40
C GLY A 136 -0.47 -13.69 0.06
N SER A 137 0.27 -12.61 0.33
CA SER A 137 0.63 -12.15 1.67
C SER A 137 -0.01 -10.80 1.94
N SER A 138 -0.72 -10.65 3.07
CA SER A 138 -1.22 -9.34 3.50
C SER A 138 -0.16 -8.63 4.33
N ASN A 139 0.12 -7.36 3.99
CA ASN A 139 1.04 -6.52 4.75
C ASN A 139 0.40 -5.19 5.15
N THR A 140 -0.64 -5.31 5.96
CA THR A 140 -1.32 -4.15 6.55
C THR A 140 -0.45 -3.45 7.59
N LEU A 141 0.48 -4.17 8.24
CA LEU A 141 1.28 -3.64 9.34
C LEU A 141 2.36 -2.66 8.89
N THR A 142 3.11 -2.94 7.82
CA THR A 142 4.10 -1.98 7.28
C THR A 142 3.44 -0.69 6.81
N LEU A 143 2.33 -0.80 6.09
CA LEU A 143 1.58 0.37 5.61
C LEU A 143 1.02 1.19 6.78
N LEU A 144 0.46 0.51 7.80
CA LEU A 144 -0.02 1.15 9.01
C LEU A 144 1.13 1.86 9.74
N LEU A 145 2.27 1.19 9.95
CA LEU A 145 3.43 1.80 10.60
C LEU A 145 3.98 3.00 9.83
N PHE A 146 3.98 2.94 8.50
CA PHE A 146 4.37 4.05 7.65
C PHE A 146 3.45 5.26 7.90
N TRP A 147 2.14 5.09 7.80
CA TRP A 147 1.19 6.18 8.02
C TRP A 147 1.15 6.67 9.46
N VAL A 148 1.28 5.77 10.43
CA VAL A 148 1.41 6.14 11.84
C VAL A 148 2.70 6.91 12.07
N GLY A 149 3.80 6.57 11.40
CA GLY A 149 5.05 7.34 11.41
C GLY A 149 4.90 8.74 10.82
N VAL A 150 4.07 8.91 9.78
CA VAL A 150 3.72 10.22 9.21
C VAL A 150 2.86 11.02 10.19
N VAL A 151 1.83 10.41 10.78
CA VAL A 151 0.94 11.08 11.76
C VAL A 151 1.68 11.41 13.05
N ALA A 152 2.66 10.60 13.45
CA ALA A 152 3.52 10.82 14.61
C ALA A 152 4.29 12.15 14.54
N MET A 153 4.48 12.72 13.36
CA MET A 153 5.02 14.07 13.18
C MET A 153 4.16 15.15 13.87
N ILE A 154 2.84 14.95 13.89
CA ILE A 154 1.87 15.93 14.40
C ILE A 154 1.52 15.61 15.86
N ALA A 155 1.75 14.37 16.31
CA ALA A 155 1.42 13.94 17.67
C ALA A 155 1.98 14.84 18.80
N PRO A 156 3.21 15.38 18.73
CA PRO A 156 3.73 16.26 19.77
C PRO A 156 3.00 17.60 19.92
N LEU A 157 2.24 18.04 18.90
CA LEU A 157 1.43 19.25 19.01
C LEU A 157 0.22 19.05 19.91
N PHE A 158 -0.30 17.82 19.99
CA PHE A 158 -1.52 17.51 20.73
C PHE A 158 -1.25 16.80 22.06
N ILE A 159 -0.15 16.06 22.17
CA ILE A 159 0.14 15.19 23.33
C ILE A 159 1.44 15.62 24.02
N ARG A 160 1.30 16.26 25.19
CA ARG A 160 2.42 16.67 26.06
C ARG A 160 2.90 15.54 26.99
N HIS A 161 3.14 14.35 26.45
CA HIS A 161 3.60 13.20 27.25
C HIS A 161 5.08 12.89 27.00
N ARG A 162 5.80 12.39 28.01
CA ARG A 162 7.23 12.03 27.90
C ARG A 162 7.51 10.95 26.83
N LEU A 163 6.52 10.09 26.59
CA LEU A 163 6.59 9.04 25.57
C LEU A 163 6.49 9.57 24.14
N THR A 164 6.04 10.82 23.96
CA THR A 164 5.93 11.41 22.62
C THR A 164 7.30 11.48 21.93
N SER A 165 8.39 11.67 22.69
CA SER A 165 9.76 11.67 22.14
C SER A 165 10.16 10.31 21.54
N LEU A 166 9.59 9.20 22.01
CA LEU A 166 9.84 7.87 21.45
C LEU A 166 9.09 7.64 20.13
N LEU A 167 8.01 8.39 19.86
CA LEU A 167 7.27 8.31 18.60
C LEU A 167 8.13 8.78 17.41
N LEU A 168 9.16 9.59 17.65
CA LEU A 168 10.16 9.96 16.63
C LEU A 168 10.97 8.75 16.11
N GLY A 169 10.95 7.61 16.82
CA GLY A 169 11.54 6.36 16.35
C GLY A 169 10.66 5.57 15.38
N LEU A 170 9.38 5.92 15.22
CA LEU A 170 8.44 5.18 14.36
C LEU A 170 8.83 5.16 12.87
N PRO A 171 9.35 6.24 12.27
CA PRO A 171 9.85 6.20 10.90
C PRO A 171 10.94 5.13 10.69
N LEU A 172 11.83 4.96 11.67
CA LEU A 172 12.86 3.93 11.62
C LEU A 172 12.25 2.53 11.70
N THR A 173 11.32 2.30 12.63
CA THR A 173 10.66 0.99 12.76
C THR A 173 9.87 0.63 11.50
N ALA A 174 9.15 1.59 10.91
CA ALA A 174 8.44 1.38 9.64
C ALA A 174 9.39 0.96 8.50
N THR A 175 10.57 1.61 8.41
CA THR A 175 11.60 1.29 7.41
C THR A 175 12.16 -0.12 7.61
N LEU A 176 12.49 -0.48 8.85
CA LEU A 176 13.06 -1.80 9.18
C LEU A 176 12.06 -2.92 8.97
N VAL A 177 10.80 -2.71 9.36
CA VAL A 177 9.73 -3.71 9.16
C VAL A 177 9.43 -3.88 7.67
N GLY A 178 9.36 -2.80 6.89
CA GLY A 178 9.18 -2.89 5.44
C GLY A 178 10.32 -3.65 4.74
N PHE A 179 11.56 -3.46 5.20
CA PHE A 179 12.70 -4.25 4.72
C PHE A 179 12.60 -5.73 5.11
N TYR A 180 12.25 -6.02 6.37
CA TYR A 180 12.05 -7.38 6.86
C TYR A 180 10.95 -8.12 6.08
N ASP A 181 9.83 -7.46 5.80
CA ASP A 181 8.74 -8.04 5.02
C ASP A 181 9.18 -8.33 3.58
N THR A 182 9.95 -7.43 2.97
CA THR A 182 10.55 -7.67 1.65
C THR A 182 11.44 -8.92 1.67
N TYR A 183 12.29 -9.06 2.69
CA TYR A 183 13.15 -10.23 2.87
C TYR A 183 12.35 -11.53 3.02
N ARG A 184 11.26 -11.49 3.79
CA ARG A 184 10.36 -12.64 3.95
C ARG A 184 9.66 -13.05 2.66
N ILE A 185 9.21 -12.10 1.84
CA ILE A 185 8.59 -12.42 0.55
C ILE A 185 9.58 -13.12 -0.36
N VAL A 186 10.79 -12.57 -0.47
CA VAL A 186 11.78 -13.08 -1.41
C VAL A 186 12.24 -14.47 -0.98
N SER A 187 12.46 -14.69 0.31
CA SER A 187 12.77 -16.02 0.83
C SER A 187 11.62 -17.02 0.64
N ALA A 188 10.36 -16.60 0.85
CA ALA A 188 9.19 -17.44 0.58
C ALA A 188 9.03 -17.76 -0.91
N ALA A 189 9.26 -16.79 -1.80
CA ALA A 189 9.20 -16.96 -3.25
C ALA A 189 10.30 -17.91 -3.75
N GLN A 190 11.53 -17.75 -3.24
CA GLN A 190 12.64 -18.65 -3.54
C GLN A 190 12.36 -20.09 -3.06
N ALA A 191 11.84 -20.26 -1.84
CA ALA A 191 11.46 -21.57 -1.33
C ALA A 191 10.34 -22.22 -2.17
N GLY A 192 9.37 -21.43 -2.64
CA GLY A 192 8.33 -21.88 -3.55
C GLY A 192 8.89 -22.33 -4.91
N LEU A 193 9.83 -21.57 -5.47
CA LEU A 193 10.49 -21.90 -6.74
C LEU A 193 11.38 -23.15 -6.61
N ALA A 194 12.13 -23.27 -5.52
CA ALA A 194 12.94 -24.44 -5.22
C ALA A 194 12.10 -25.72 -5.14
N ARG A 195 10.92 -25.65 -4.50
CA ARG A 195 9.98 -26.79 -4.45
C ARG A 195 9.45 -27.16 -5.84
N ARG A 196 9.08 -26.16 -6.65
CA ARG A 196 8.58 -26.40 -8.02
C ARG A 196 9.65 -26.99 -8.93
N THR A 197 10.87 -26.49 -8.84
CA THR A 197 12.00 -26.99 -9.63
C THR A 197 12.42 -28.40 -9.20
N ALA A 198 12.38 -28.70 -7.89
CA ALA A 198 12.58 -30.07 -7.39
C ALA A 198 11.51 -31.02 -7.93
N MET A 199 10.22 -30.66 -7.85
CA MET A 199 9.14 -31.48 -8.41
C MET A 199 9.31 -31.71 -9.93
N LEU A 200 9.67 -30.67 -10.68
CA LEU A 200 9.96 -30.80 -12.12
C LEU A 200 11.17 -31.70 -12.38
N GLY A 201 12.20 -31.60 -11.55
CA GLY A 201 13.38 -32.47 -11.58
C GLY A 201 13.00 -33.93 -11.34
N ASP A 202 12.22 -34.20 -10.30
CA ASP A 202 11.73 -35.54 -9.96
C ASP A 202 10.84 -36.12 -11.08
N MET A 203 9.95 -35.30 -11.64
CA MET A 203 9.13 -35.70 -12.79
C MET A 203 10.00 -36.02 -14.01
N MET A 204 10.99 -35.19 -14.33
CA MET A 204 11.90 -35.44 -15.46
C MET A 204 12.81 -36.66 -15.22
N ALA A 205 13.25 -36.90 -13.99
CA ALA A 205 13.99 -38.10 -13.61
C ALA A 205 13.13 -39.36 -13.78
N ALA A 206 11.86 -39.31 -13.35
CA ALA A 206 10.91 -40.39 -13.55
C ALA A 206 10.61 -40.67 -15.03
N PHE A 207 10.51 -39.63 -15.87
CA PHE A 207 10.28 -39.78 -17.32
C PHE A 207 11.51 -40.25 -18.10
N SER A 208 12.72 -39.88 -17.67
CA SER A 208 13.95 -40.17 -18.42
C SER A 208 14.57 -41.54 -18.10
N GLY A 209 14.05 -42.27 -17.09
CA GLY A 209 14.52 -43.61 -16.72
C GLY A 209 15.98 -43.68 -16.25
N ARG A 210 16.66 -42.53 -16.16
CA ARG A 210 18.07 -42.40 -15.82
C ARG A 210 18.12 -41.70 -14.47
N GLY A 211 18.48 -42.44 -13.41
CA GLY A 211 18.59 -41.96 -12.02
C GLY A 211 19.68 -40.90 -11.86
N GLY A 212 19.45 -39.72 -12.44
CA GLY A 212 20.37 -38.59 -12.45
C GLY A 212 20.31 -37.83 -11.14
N ALA A 213 21.48 -37.72 -10.50
CA ALA A 213 21.70 -36.94 -9.29
C ALA A 213 21.04 -35.56 -9.39
N VAL A 214 20.20 -35.24 -8.41
CA VAL A 214 19.61 -33.92 -8.23
C VAL A 214 20.76 -32.92 -8.11
N ARG A 215 20.98 -32.16 -9.16
CA ARG A 215 22.02 -31.12 -9.20
C ARG A 215 21.57 -30.05 -8.20
N GLU A 216 22.34 -29.85 -7.14
CA GLU A 216 22.07 -28.80 -6.15
C GLU A 216 21.84 -27.47 -6.88
N LEU A 217 20.63 -26.93 -6.75
CA LEU A 217 20.30 -25.66 -7.36
C LEU A 217 21.14 -24.57 -6.67
N PRO A 218 21.78 -23.68 -7.43
CA PRO A 218 22.56 -22.59 -6.85
C PRO A 218 21.64 -21.73 -5.97
N THR A 219 22.05 -21.49 -4.73
CA THR A 219 21.40 -20.56 -3.82
C THR A 219 21.53 -19.15 -4.37
N ILE A 220 20.44 -18.62 -4.92
CA ILE A 220 20.40 -17.25 -5.44
C ILE A 220 20.44 -16.30 -4.24
N ALA A 221 21.46 -15.44 -4.16
CA ALA A 221 21.58 -14.50 -3.06
C ALA A 221 20.44 -13.46 -3.11
N PHE A 222 20.01 -12.97 -1.95
CA PHE A 222 18.98 -11.93 -1.86
C PHE A 222 19.34 -10.69 -2.68
N SER A 223 20.62 -10.29 -2.68
CA SER A 223 21.14 -9.15 -3.45
C SER A 223 21.03 -9.31 -4.96
N ASP A 224 20.93 -10.55 -5.45
CA ASP A 224 20.83 -10.85 -6.89
C ASP A 224 19.39 -10.72 -7.36
N VAL A 225 18.42 -10.96 -6.47
CA VAL A 225 16.99 -10.79 -6.74
C VAL A 225 16.53 -9.37 -6.44
N VAL A 226 17.07 -8.77 -5.39
CA VAL A 226 16.58 -7.52 -4.79
C VAL A 226 17.69 -6.48 -4.70
N GLY A 227 17.44 -5.32 -5.30
CA GLY A 227 18.20 -4.10 -5.09
C GLY A 227 17.48 -3.17 -4.11
N LEU A 228 18.22 -2.56 -3.19
CA LEU A 228 17.70 -1.48 -2.35
C LEU A 228 17.75 -0.17 -3.14
N GLY A 229 16.60 0.50 -3.22
CA GLY A 229 16.48 1.76 -3.96
C GLY A 229 16.87 2.97 -3.12
N ALA A 230 16.98 4.13 -3.76
CA ALA A 230 17.30 5.39 -3.09
C ALA A 230 16.30 5.75 -1.96
N GLY A 231 15.04 5.35 -2.12
CA GLY A 231 14.00 5.54 -1.11
C GLY A 231 14.32 4.84 0.20
N PHE A 232 14.81 3.59 0.16
CA PHE A 232 15.21 2.85 1.36
C PHE A 232 16.30 3.59 2.14
N TYR A 233 17.39 4.01 1.47
CA TYR A 233 18.49 4.72 2.12
C TYR A 233 18.06 6.08 2.66
N CYS A 234 17.24 6.82 1.91
CA CYS A 234 16.69 8.11 2.33
C CYS A 234 15.86 7.96 3.61
N MET A 235 14.95 6.97 3.65
CA MET A 235 14.13 6.66 4.82
C MET A 235 14.96 6.17 6.00
N LEU A 236 15.99 5.36 5.76
CA LEU A 236 16.86 4.84 6.81
C LEU A 236 17.65 5.96 7.49
N ILE A 237 18.25 6.87 6.70
CA ILE A 237 19.01 8.01 7.23
C ILE A 237 18.08 8.95 8.00
N ALA A 238 16.92 9.29 7.42
CA ALA A 238 15.92 10.13 8.08
C ALA A 238 15.41 9.49 9.37
N GLY A 239 15.09 8.20 9.35
CA GLY A 239 14.62 7.44 10.51
C GLY A 239 15.67 7.36 11.62
N LEU A 240 16.93 7.11 11.29
CA LEU A 240 18.03 7.10 12.27
C LEU A 240 18.22 8.46 12.92
N PHE A 241 18.18 9.53 12.13
CA PHE A 241 18.31 10.89 12.62
C PHE A 241 17.15 11.26 13.57
N LEU A 242 15.91 10.97 13.19
CA LEU A 242 14.73 11.22 14.01
C LEU A 242 14.75 10.39 15.30
N ALA A 243 15.10 9.10 15.21
CA ALA A 243 15.24 8.23 16.37
C ALA A 243 16.32 8.74 17.34
N TRP A 244 17.44 9.22 16.82
CA TRP A 244 18.50 9.81 17.63
C TRP A 244 18.06 11.09 18.35
N ILE A 245 17.36 11.99 17.65
CA ILE A 245 16.78 13.20 18.27
C ILE A 245 15.77 12.81 19.36
N GLY A 246 14.86 11.87 19.06
CA GLY A 246 13.86 11.40 20.00
C GLY A 246 14.47 10.81 21.27
N PHE A 247 15.52 9.99 21.11
CA PHE A 247 16.26 9.42 22.24
C PHE A 247 16.96 10.50 23.08
N ARG A 248 17.57 11.49 22.43
CA ARG A 248 18.22 12.61 23.13
C ARG A 248 17.20 13.44 23.92
N GLN A 249 16.04 13.74 23.34
CA GLN A 249 14.96 14.47 24.01
C GLN A 249 14.41 13.67 25.20
N TYR A 250 14.22 12.36 25.04
CA TYR A 250 13.77 11.48 26.12
C TYR A 250 14.72 11.46 27.32
N ARG A 251 16.03 11.53 27.08
CA ARG A 251 17.06 11.54 28.15
C ARG A 251 17.16 12.87 28.90
N GLN A 252 16.79 13.98 28.26
CA GLN A 252 16.85 15.32 28.85
C GLN A 252 15.63 15.66 29.72
N GLN A 253 14.56 14.87 29.62
CA GLN A 253 13.34 14.95 30.44
C GLN A 253 13.41 13.95 31.58
#